data_AF-A0A060XLA2-F1
#
_entry.id   AF-A0A060XLA2-F1
#
_cell.length_a   1.000
_cell.length_b   1.000
_cell.length_c   1.000
_cell.angle_alpha   90.00
_cell.angle_beta   90.00
_cell.angle_gamma   90.00
#
_symmetry.space_group_name_H-M   'P 1'
#
loop_
_entity.id
_entity.type
_entity.pdbx_description
1 polymer ?
#
loop_
_entity_poly.entity_id
_entity_poly.type
_entity_poly.pdbx_seq_one_letter_code
_entity_poly.pdbx_strand_id
1 'polypeptide(L)'
;MEEDGNTSRGPLLLGCLLQCPHYEVRELALGEVLKRLERERDEEKGEGERSSHWPQETIISNLTTLALHEAHPQSLAKVLQVLSVLSVNSDLLWRDGLRNLTQTEVLERVLTLAEGFAHSVELHCASLTLASRLVVHLAHSDPQGVAAVACLGRWGALVSQSCGVEQNAEVKMMAAEVLVNATPTLLTSPNLPLGVSHTVSLWRGLFTLLQDEDQDVRDRAADFISNLPTHLLNPNVACVSVCPPVALDMGVGLLCQLFQLWGQVPMGILTLTEWLLGDQEQETATAEATGLDEEDFLFEKGDLNLWAEPVQWARLLHRHLGVLFKAPGLMALNQNQAELLRLSAQAEALSLATQQALEGLPALPQFSCTIEHARLALQQERATLALAILGTLRQTGLSG
;
A
#
# COMPACT_ATOMS: atom_id res chain seq x y z
N MET A 1 -42.42 14.48 -34.10
CA MET A 1 -42.42 13.17 -33.42
C MET A 1 -41.65 12.21 -34.30
N GLU A 2 -40.34 12.15 -34.13
CA GLU A 2 -39.47 11.08 -34.65
C GLU A 2 -38.04 11.40 -34.19
N GLU A 3 -37.71 10.95 -32.97
CA GLU A 3 -36.32 10.89 -32.48
C GLU A 3 -36.33 9.99 -31.22
N ASP A 4 -36.50 8.67 -31.41
CA ASP A 4 -36.42 7.70 -30.30
C ASP A 4 -35.87 6.32 -30.75
N GLY A 5 -35.30 6.23 -31.96
CA GLY A 5 -34.93 4.95 -32.58
C GLY A 5 -33.48 4.48 -32.35
N ASN A 6 -32.59 5.33 -31.83
CA ASN A 6 -31.14 5.07 -31.87
C ASN A 6 -30.50 4.76 -30.50
N THR A 7 -31.24 4.92 -29.40
CA THR A 7 -30.75 4.76 -28.02
C THR A 7 -30.84 3.34 -27.46
N SER A 8 -31.63 2.43 -28.07
CA SER A 8 -31.90 1.08 -27.50
C SER A 8 -30.99 -0.05 -28.01
N ARG A 9 -30.22 0.16 -29.08
CA ARG A 9 -29.41 -0.93 -29.70
C ARG A 9 -28.07 -1.19 -29.02
N GLY A 10 -27.44 -0.16 -28.44
CA GLY A 10 -26.12 -0.28 -27.80
C GLY A 10 -26.08 -1.29 -26.65
N PRO A 11 -26.98 -1.19 -25.64
CA PRO A 11 -27.03 -2.13 -24.52
C PRO A 11 -27.29 -3.58 -24.95
N LEU A 12 -28.15 -3.78 -25.96
CA LEU A 12 -28.48 -5.10 -26.49
C LEU A 12 -27.30 -5.74 -27.22
N LEU A 13 -26.61 -4.96 -28.07
CA LEU A 13 -25.41 -5.43 -28.77
C LEU A 13 -24.32 -5.82 -27.78
N LEU A 14 -24.07 -4.99 -26.76
CA LEU A 14 -23.10 -5.32 -25.72
C LEU A 14 -23.47 -6.61 -24.99
N GLY A 15 -24.74 -6.80 -24.65
CA GLY A 15 -25.22 -8.06 -24.07
C GLY A 15 -24.88 -9.28 -24.93
N CYS A 16 -25.09 -9.20 -26.25
CA CYS A 16 -24.71 -10.27 -27.19
C CYS A 16 -23.19 -10.49 -27.25
N LEU A 17 -22.39 -9.43 -27.23
CA LEU A 17 -20.94 -9.52 -27.26
C LEU A 17 -20.38 -10.20 -26.01
N LEU A 18 -20.91 -9.84 -24.82
CA LEU A 18 -20.53 -10.45 -23.54
C LEU A 18 -20.92 -11.93 -23.44
N GLN A 19 -21.93 -12.37 -24.20
CA GLN A 19 -22.37 -13.77 -24.26
C GLN A 19 -21.73 -14.56 -25.41
N CYS A 20 -20.88 -13.92 -26.23
CA CYS A 20 -20.19 -14.59 -27.32
C CYS A 20 -19.30 -15.72 -26.76
N PRO A 21 -19.23 -16.92 -27.37
CA PRO A 21 -18.39 -18.02 -26.88
C PRO A 21 -16.88 -17.73 -26.98
N HIS A 22 -16.46 -16.84 -27.90
CA HIS A 22 -15.05 -16.46 -28.08
C HIS A 22 -14.64 -15.41 -27.04
N TYR A 23 -13.62 -15.73 -26.23
CA TYR A 23 -13.17 -14.82 -25.15
C TYR A 23 -12.55 -13.54 -25.72
N GLU A 24 -11.96 -13.59 -26.91
CA GLU A 24 -11.36 -12.43 -27.59
C GLU A 24 -12.43 -11.37 -27.91
N VAL A 25 -13.65 -11.81 -28.26
CA VAL A 25 -14.78 -10.90 -28.51
C VAL A 25 -15.25 -10.26 -27.21
N ARG A 26 -15.32 -11.05 -26.13
CA ARG A 26 -15.69 -10.55 -24.79
C ARG A 26 -14.66 -9.54 -24.30
N GLU A 27 -13.38 -9.90 -24.36
CA GLU A 27 -12.25 -9.06 -23.97
C GLU A 27 -12.24 -7.73 -24.71
N LEU A 28 -12.39 -7.75 -26.04
CA LEU A 28 -12.41 -6.53 -26.84
C LEU A 28 -13.61 -5.64 -26.51
N ALA A 29 -14.79 -6.24 -26.33
CA ALA A 29 -15.99 -5.49 -25.93
C ALA A 29 -15.82 -4.86 -24.55
N LEU A 30 -15.28 -5.60 -23.59
CA LEU A 30 -14.98 -5.12 -22.23
C LEU A 30 -13.92 -4.02 -22.24
N GLY A 31 -12.91 -4.13 -23.09
CA GLY A 31 -11.88 -3.10 -23.27
C GLY A 31 -12.45 -1.76 -23.73
N GLU A 32 -13.43 -1.78 -24.65
CA GLU A 32 -14.10 -0.55 -25.09
C GLU A 32 -15.03 0.01 -24.01
N VAL A 33 -15.72 -0.86 -23.26
CA VAL A 33 -16.52 -0.44 -22.09
C VAL A 33 -15.64 0.23 -21.04
N LEU A 34 -14.49 -0.37 -20.72
CA LEU A 34 -13.55 0.15 -19.71
C LEU A 34 -13.05 1.54 -20.11
N LYS A 35 -12.54 1.70 -21.33
CA LYS A 35 -12.07 3.00 -21.87
C LYS A 35 -13.14 4.07 -21.82
N ARG A 36 -14.40 3.69 -22.04
CA ARG A 36 -15.52 4.62 -21.95
C ARG A 36 -15.77 5.05 -20.51
N LEU A 37 -15.81 4.10 -19.58
CA LEU A 37 -16.02 4.38 -18.15
C LEU A 37 -14.90 5.25 -17.56
N GLU A 38 -13.66 5.03 -17.99
CA GLU A 38 -12.50 5.83 -17.56
C GLU A 38 -12.57 7.26 -18.10
N ARG A 39 -12.92 7.45 -19.39
CA ARG A 39 -13.15 8.78 -19.96
C ARG A 39 -14.25 9.54 -19.24
N GLU A 40 -15.38 8.89 -18.96
CA GLU A 40 -16.49 9.50 -18.21
C GLU A 40 -16.05 9.92 -16.79
N ARG A 41 -15.26 9.09 -16.09
CA ARG A 41 -14.70 9.41 -14.77
C ARG A 41 -13.76 10.64 -14.79
N ASP A 42 -12.91 10.75 -15.80
CA ASP A 42 -11.97 11.87 -15.89
C ASP A 42 -12.67 13.18 -16.27
N GLU A 43 -13.74 13.12 -17.05
CA GLU A 43 -14.60 14.27 -17.36
C GLU A 43 -15.40 14.76 -16.12
N GLU A 44 -15.91 13.84 -15.29
CA GLU A 44 -16.62 14.18 -14.03
C GLU A 44 -15.74 14.91 -13.00
N LYS A 45 -14.42 14.72 -13.04
CA LYS A 45 -13.47 15.47 -12.18
C LYS A 45 -13.31 16.93 -12.62
N GLY A 46 -13.69 17.30 -13.84
CA GLY A 46 -13.45 18.63 -14.44
C GLY A 46 -14.70 19.49 -14.65
N GLU A 47 -15.86 18.87 -14.89
CA GLU A 47 -17.14 19.57 -15.12
C GLU A 47 -18.25 18.89 -14.29
N GLY A 48 -19.01 19.68 -13.51
CA GLY A 48 -20.02 19.17 -12.58
C GLY A 48 -21.07 18.24 -13.22
N GLU A 49 -21.53 17.27 -12.41
CA GLU A 49 -22.56 16.25 -12.63
C GLU A 49 -23.20 16.22 -14.03
N ARG A 50 -22.55 15.51 -14.96
CA ARG A 50 -23.27 14.87 -16.07
C ARG A 50 -23.72 13.50 -15.60
N SER A 51 -25.04 13.30 -15.52
CA SER A 51 -25.64 12.01 -15.18
C SER A 51 -25.23 10.94 -16.20
N SER A 52 -24.37 10.01 -15.79
CA SER A 52 -23.98 8.83 -16.56
C SER A 52 -25.01 7.70 -16.32
N HIS A 53 -26.03 7.61 -17.18
CA HIS A 53 -27.05 6.55 -17.18
C HIS A 53 -26.51 5.21 -17.72
N TRP A 54 -25.54 4.61 -17.04
CA TRP A 54 -24.91 3.35 -17.44
C TRP A 54 -24.38 2.57 -16.23
N PRO A 55 -24.57 1.23 -16.11
CA PRO A 55 -25.20 0.24 -17.01
C PRO A 55 -26.60 -0.24 -16.56
N GLN A 56 -27.32 -0.90 -17.47
CA GLN A 56 -28.59 -1.60 -17.19
C GLN A 56 -28.37 -2.85 -16.30
N GLU A 57 -29.37 -3.25 -15.50
CA GLU A 57 -29.30 -4.42 -14.60
C GLU A 57 -28.90 -5.71 -15.33
N THR A 58 -29.34 -5.89 -16.57
CA THR A 58 -29.00 -7.06 -17.42
C THR A 58 -27.52 -7.13 -17.77
N ILE A 59 -26.87 -5.98 -18.02
CA ILE A 59 -25.43 -5.92 -18.32
C ILE A 59 -24.64 -6.23 -17.05
N ILE A 60 -25.05 -5.69 -15.89
CA ILE A 60 -24.43 -5.99 -14.59
C ILE A 60 -24.55 -7.49 -14.28
N SER A 61 -25.71 -8.10 -14.56
CA SER A 61 -25.90 -9.55 -14.39
C SER A 61 -24.96 -10.36 -15.29
N ASN A 62 -24.73 -9.94 -16.54
CA ASN A 62 -23.80 -10.61 -17.44
C ASN A 62 -22.35 -10.46 -16.94
N LEU A 63 -21.95 -9.27 -16.49
CA LEU A 63 -20.61 -9.00 -15.97
C LEU A 63 -20.31 -9.81 -14.69
N THR A 64 -21.24 -9.82 -13.73
CA THR A 64 -21.09 -10.60 -12.50
C THR A 64 -21.04 -12.10 -12.79
N THR A 65 -21.83 -12.59 -13.74
CA THR A 65 -21.77 -14.00 -14.18
C THR A 65 -20.41 -14.31 -14.82
N LEU A 66 -19.91 -13.46 -15.71
CA LEU A 66 -18.59 -13.63 -16.32
C LEU A 66 -17.47 -13.61 -15.26
N ALA A 67 -17.53 -12.71 -14.27
CA ALA A 67 -16.53 -12.65 -13.21
C ALA A 67 -16.45 -13.94 -12.38
N LEU A 68 -17.55 -14.70 -12.31
CA LEU A 68 -17.60 -15.96 -11.55
C LEU A 68 -17.21 -17.19 -12.38
N HIS A 69 -17.40 -17.15 -13.69
CA HIS A 69 -17.35 -18.35 -14.55
C HIS A 69 -16.40 -18.24 -15.75
N GLU A 70 -15.82 -17.08 -16.02
CA GLU A 70 -14.87 -16.89 -17.12
C GLU A 70 -13.61 -17.72 -16.88
N ALA A 71 -13.31 -18.61 -17.82
CA ALA A 71 -12.15 -19.50 -17.74
C ALA A 71 -10.88 -18.85 -18.30
N HIS A 72 -11.02 -17.87 -19.20
CA HIS A 72 -9.87 -17.23 -19.86
C HIS A 72 -9.33 -16.05 -19.02
N PRO A 73 -8.07 -16.08 -18.56
CA PRO A 73 -7.52 -15.08 -17.64
C PRO A 73 -7.58 -13.62 -18.15
N GLN A 74 -7.35 -13.39 -19.45
CA GLN A 74 -7.37 -12.05 -20.05
C GLN A 74 -8.79 -11.45 -20.06
N SER A 75 -9.77 -12.23 -20.54
CA SER A 75 -11.18 -11.84 -20.48
C SER A 75 -11.63 -11.63 -19.03
N LEU A 76 -11.25 -12.51 -18.10
CA LEU A 76 -11.56 -12.38 -16.69
C LEU A 76 -10.99 -11.08 -16.10
N ALA A 77 -9.72 -10.77 -16.38
CA ALA A 77 -9.08 -9.54 -15.93
C ALA A 77 -9.84 -8.30 -16.42
N LYS A 78 -10.27 -8.27 -17.70
CA LYS A 78 -11.09 -7.17 -18.23
C LYS A 78 -12.44 -7.05 -17.55
N VAL A 79 -13.12 -8.16 -17.26
CA VAL A 79 -14.40 -8.13 -16.51
C VAL A 79 -14.18 -7.53 -15.12
N LEU A 80 -13.13 -7.95 -14.40
CA LEU A 80 -12.83 -7.45 -13.06
C LEU A 80 -12.44 -5.96 -13.08
N GLN A 81 -11.70 -5.49 -14.09
CA GLN A 81 -11.40 -4.07 -14.29
C GLN A 81 -12.69 -3.26 -14.48
N VAL A 82 -13.57 -3.67 -15.39
CA VAL A 82 -14.87 -3.01 -15.61
C VAL A 82 -15.70 -2.97 -14.32
N LEU A 83 -15.82 -4.11 -13.63
CA LEU A 83 -16.56 -4.20 -12.37
C LEU A 83 -15.93 -3.32 -11.29
N SER A 84 -14.61 -3.18 -11.26
CA SER A 84 -13.96 -2.29 -10.30
C SER A 84 -14.46 -0.87 -10.50
N VAL A 85 -14.47 -0.35 -11.74
CA VAL A 85 -14.93 1.01 -12.09
C VAL A 85 -16.39 1.22 -11.71
N LEU A 86 -17.25 0.24 -11.94
CA LEU A 86 -18.68 0.27 -11.60
C LEU A 86 -18.95 0.16 -10.09
N SER A 87 -18.12 -0.56 -9.34
CA SER A 87 -18.29 -0.80 -7.90
C SER A 87 -18.20 0.48 -7.05
N VAL A 88 -17.68 1.57 -7.61
CA VAL A 88 -17.60 2.88 -6.92
C VAL A 88 -18.98 3.46 -6.63
N ASN A 89 -20.01 3.03 -7.37
CA ASN A 89 -21.32 3.70 -7.39
C ASN A 89 -22.49 2.86 -6.84
N SER A 90 -22.32 1.59 -6.42
CA SER A 90 -23.50 0.78 -6.03
C SER A 90 -23.24 -0.50 -5.24
N ASP A 91 -24.28 -0.88 -4.47
CA ASP A 91 -24.58 -2.24 -3.98
C ASP A 91 -24.78 -3.21 -5.17
N LEU A 92 -23.70 -3.55 -5.88
CA LEU A 92 -23.77 -4.49 -6.99
C LEU A 92 -24.41 -5.80 -6.53
N LEU A 93 -25.48 -6.19 -7.22
CA LEU A 93 -26.17 -7.47 -6.98
C LEU A 93 -25.41 -8.59 -7.69
N TRP A 94 -24.56 -9.28 -6.92
CA TRP A 94 -23.82 -10.44 -7.41
C TRP A 94 -24.72 -11.66 -7.48
N ARG A 95 -24.86 -12.23 -8.69
CA ARG A 95 -25.67 -13.44 -8.93
C ARG A 95 -24.83 -14.56 -9.52
N ASP A 96 -25.04 -15.75 -8.98
CA ASP A 96 -24.54 -17.02 -9.51
C ASP A 96 -25.76 -17.85 -9.95
N GLY A 97 -26.17 -17.67 -11.21
CA GLY A 97 -27.45 -18.17 -11.70
C GLY A 97 -28.63 -17.55 -10.96
N LEU A 98 -29.40 -18.36 -10.24
CA LEU A 98 -30.57 -17.90 -9.45
C LEU A 98 -30.21 -17.50 -8.01
N ARG A 99 -28.97 -17.74 -7.57
CA ARG A 99 -28.52 -17.47 -6.20
C ARG A 99 -27.88 -16.08 -6.13
N ASN A 100 -28.32 -15.26 -5.18
CA ASN A 100 -27.62 -14.03 -4.81
C ASN A 100 -26.42 -14.38 -3.89
N LEU A 101 -25.29 -13.75 -4.13
CA LEU A 101 -24.10 -13.86 -3.28
C LEU A 101 -24.04 -12.68 -2.31
N THR A 102 -23.57 -12.95 -1.10
CA THR A 102 -23.21 -11.92 -0.12
C THR A 102 -21.91 -11.23 -0.52
N GLN A 103 -21.69 -10.00 -0.05
CA GLN A 103 -20.46 -9.26 -0.32
C GLN A 103 -19.21 -9.99 0.19
N THR A 104 -19.31 -10.68 1.33
CA THR A 104 -18.22 -11.50 1.87
C THR A 104 -17.89 -12.69 0.97
N GLU A 105 -18.89 -13.43 0.47
CA GLU A 105 -18.65 -14.54 -0.47
C GLU A 105 -17.99 -14.09 -1.76
N VAL A 106 -18.38 -12.91 -2.27
CA VAL A 106 -17.75 -12.30 -3.45
C VAL A 106 -16.31 -11.93 -3.14
N LEU A 107 -16.07 -11.24 -2.03
CA LEU A 107 -14.72 -10.84 -1.62
C LEU A 107 -13.80 -12.06 -1.44
N GLU A 108 -14.28 -13.13 -0.79
CA GLU A 108 -13.51 -14.37 -0.64
C GLU A 108 -13.11 -14.97 -1.99
N ARG A 109 -14.03 -14.99 -2.97
CA ARG A 109 -13.74 -15.48 -4.32
C ARG A 109 -12.70 -14.61 -5.02
N VAL A 110 -12.86 -13.28 -4.99
CA VAL A 110 -11.93 -12.35 -5.65
C VAL A 110 -10.54 -12.36 -4.99
N LEU A 111 -10.45 -12.48 -3.66
CA LEU A 111 -9.17 -12.64 -2.96
C LEU A 111 -8.48 -13.95 -3.34
N THR A 112 -9.25 -15.03 -3.46
CA THR A 112 -8.72 -16.33 -3.89
C THR A 112 -8.19 -16.27 -5.33
N LEU A 113 -8.83 -15.50 -6.21
CA LEU A 113 -8.31 -15.23 -7.56
C LEU A 113 -6.99 -14.43 -7.50
N ALA A 114 -6.92 -13.38 -6.69
CA ALA A 114 -5.71 -12.57 -6.55
C ALA A 114 -4.51 -13.40 -6.03
N GLU A 115 -4.75 -14.32 -5.10
CA GLU A 115 -3.76 -15.26 -4.57
C GLU A 115 -3.34 -16.31 -5.61
N GLY A 116 -4.32 -16.94 -6.28
CA GLY A 116 -4.08 -18.03 -7.23
C GLY A 116 -3.37 -17.60 -8.51
N PHE A 117 -3.46 -16.32 -8.87
CA PHE A 117 -2.89 -15.76 -10.11
C PHE A 117 -1.84 -14.67 -9.86
N ALA A 118 -1.10 -14.73 -8.74
CA ALA A 118 -0.06 -13.76 -8.38
C ALA A 118 1.00 -13.51 -9.48
N HIS A 119 1.26 -14.48 -10.36
CA HIS A 119 2.21 -14.35 -11.47
C HIS A 119 1.63 -13.68 -12.73
N SER A 120 0.30 -13.55 -12.82
CA SER A 120 -0.37 -12.82 -13.90
C SER A 120 -0.62 -11.39 -13.45
N VAL A 121 0.28 -10.47 -13.81
CA VAL A 121 0.24 -9.06 -13.38
C VAL A 121 -1.14 -8.45 -13.63
N GLU A 122 -1.68 -8.59 -14.84
CA GLU A 122 -2.97 -7.99 -15.20
C GLU A 122 -4.14 -8.54 -14.36
N LEU A 123 -4.23 -9.86 -14.22
CA LEU A 123 -5.31 -10.50 -13.47
C LEU A 123 -5.18 -10.25 -11.95
N HIS A 124 -3.96 -10.30 -11.41
CA HIS A 124 -3.68 -9.98 -10.02
C HIS A 124 -4.07 -8.54 -9.70
N CYS A 125 -3.65 -7.57 -10.52
CA CYS A 125 -4.00 -6.16 -10.36
C CYS A 125 -5.51 -5.93 -10.46
N ALA A 126 -6.17 -6.52 -11.46
CA ALA A 126 -7.61 -6.40 -11.64
C ALA A 126 -8.40 -6.97 -10.45
N SER A 127 -7.99 -8.15 -9.97
CA SER A 127 -8.61 -8.83 -8.83
C SER A 127 -8.42 -8.03 -7.55
N LEU A 128 -7.19 -7.61 -7.25
CA LEU A 128 -6.90 -6.88 -6.02
C LEU A 128 -7.50 -5.47 -6.02
N THR A 129 -7.58 -4.81 -7.18
CA THR A 129 -8.29 -3.53 -7.33
C THR A 129 -9.78 -3.68 -6.99
N LEU A 130 -10.45 -4.70 -7.54
CA LEU A 130 -11.85 -4.96 -7.24
C LEU A 130 -12.04 -5.35 -5.77
N ALA A 131 -11.21 -6.25 -5.24
CA ALA A 131 -11.26 -6.66 -3.84
C ALA A 131 -11.11 -5.46 -2.89
N SER A 132 -10.22 -4.53 -3.21
CA SER A 132 -10.00 -3.31 -2.42
C SER A 132 -11.22 -2.41 -2.38
N ARG A 133 -11.94 -2.27 -3.50
CA ARG A 133 -13.21 -1.51 -3.54
C ARG A 133 -14.28 -2.16 -2.68
N LEU A 134 -14.40 -3.50 -2.74
CA LEU A 134 -15.33 -4.25 -1.89
C LEU A 134 -14.96 -4.13 -0.41
N VAL A 135 -13.68 -4.18 -0.06
CA VAL A 135 -13.17 -4.02 1.31
C VAL A 135 -13.49 -2.63 1.87
N VAL A 136 -13.24 -1.57 1.09
CA VAL A 136 -13.57 -0.20 1.51
C VAL A 136 -15.08 -0.03 1.71
N HIS A 137 -15.90 -0.59 0.82
CA HIS A 137 -17.35 -0.57 0.97
C HIS A 137 -17.81 -1.32 2.22
N LEU A 138 -17.30 -2.54 2.45
CA LEU A 138 -17.63 -3.35 3.62
C LEU A 138 -17.25 -2.65 4.93
N ALA A 139 -16.06 -2.06 4.99
CA ALA A 139 -15.61 -1.34 6.19
C ALA A 139 -16.45 -0.09 6.49
N HIS A 140 -17.04 0.53 5.45
CA HIS A 140 -17.96 1.65 5.62
C HIS A 140 -19.35 1.18 6.09
N SER A 141 -19.87 0.10 5.51
CA SER A 141 -21.26 -0.35 5.69
C SER A 141 -21.48 -1.27 6.89
N ASP A 142 -20.49 -2.10 7.26
CA ASP A 142 -20.58 -3.02 8.42
C ASP A 142 -19.21 -3.19 9.13
N PRO A 143 -18.83 -2.23 9.99
CA PRO A 143 -17.51 -2.22 10.65
C PRO A 143 -17.31 -3.30 11.73
N GLN A 144 -18.31 -4.12 12.06
CA GLN A 144 -18.23 -5.12 13.15
C GLN A 144 -18.47 -6.58 12.71
N GLY A 145 -18.62 -6.85 11.40
CA GLY A 145 -18.84 -8.19 10.88
C GLY A 145 -17.63 -9.13 11.05
N VAL A 146 -17.75 -10.16 11.90
CA VAL A 146 -16.67 -11.12 12.21
C VAL A 146 -16.15 -11.86 10.95
N ALA A 147 -17.04 -12.19 10.00
CA ALA A 147 -16.65 -12.83 8.74
C ALA A 147 -15.86 -11.89 7.81
N ALA A 148 -16.08 -10.57 7.91
CA ALA A 148 -15.30 -9.59 7.18
C ALA A 148 -13.86 -9.52 7.69
N VAL A 149 -13.61 -9.72 9.00
CA VAL A 149 -12.27 -9.60 9.60
C VAL A 149 -11.24 -10.53 8.96
N ALA A 150 -11.61 -11.78 8.65
CA ALA A 150 -10.68 -12.72 7.99
C ALA A 150 -10.33 -12.28 6.56
N CYS A 151 -11.32 -11.80 5.80
CA CYS A 151 -11.10 -11.28 4.46
C CYS A 151 -10.27 -9.99 4.47
N LEU A 152 -10.51 -9.11 5.45
CA LEU A 152 -9.77 -7.87 5.66
C LEU A 152 -8.29 -8.15 5.96
N GLY A 153 -7.98 -9.14 6.80
CA GLY A 153 -6.61 -9.55 7.07
C GLY A 153 -5.91 -10.11 5.82
N ARG A 154 -6.57 -11.00 5.07
CA ARG A 154 -6.04 -11.55 3.80
C ARG A 154 -5.78 -10.45 2.77
N TRP A 155 -6.75 -9.55 2.58
CA TRP A 155 -6.59 -8.38 1.72
C TRP A 155 -5.39 -7.52 2.14
N GLY A 156 -5.28 -7.20 3.44
CA GLY A 156 -4.19 -6.39 3.96
C GLY A 156 -2.82 -7.01 3.72
N ALA A 157 -2.71 -8.34 3.85
CA ALA A 157 -1.49 -9.08 3.55
C ALA A 157 -1.13 -9.03 2.06
N LEU A 158 -2.11 -9.23 1.16
CA LEU A 158 -1.89 -9.14 -0.29
C LEU A 158 -1.44 -7.75 -0.72
N VAL A 159 -2.12 -6.70 -0.26
CA VAL A 159 -1.72 -5.32 -0.58
C VAL A 159 -0.33 -5.01 -0.05
N SER A 160 0.00 -5.45 1.18
CA SER A 160 1.34 -5.27 1.74
C SER A 160 2.41 -5.99 0.90
N GLN A 161 2.12 -7.18 0.40
CA GLN A 161 3.02 -7.92 -0.49
C GLN A 161 3.21 -7.21 -1.85
N SER A 162 2.14 -6.65 -2.41
CA SER A 162 2.15 -5.88 -3.67
C SER A 162 2.95 -4.58 -3.57
N CYS A 163 3.25 -4.09 -2.35
CA CYS A 163 4.11 -2.92 -2.12
C CYS A 163 5.61 -3.26 -2.12
N GLY A 164 6.00 -4.54 -2.19
CA GLY A 164 7.39 -4.96 -2.08
C GLY A 164 8.27 -4.44 -3.22
N VAL A 165 9.55 -4.19 -2.92
CA VAL A 165 10.55 -3.66 -3.88
C VAL A 165 10.69 -4.54 -5.12
N GLU A 166 10.57 -5.86 -4.96
CA GLU A 166 10.68 -6.87 -6.04
C GLU A 166 9.46 -6.92 -6.98
N GLN A 167 8.39 -6.19 -6.68
CA GLN A 167 7.16 -6.23 -7.47
C GLN A 167 7.31 -5.45 -8.78
N ASN A 168 6.54 -5.88 -9.79
CA ASN A 168 6.46 -5.15 -11.06
C ASN A 168 5.89 -3.73 -10.84
N ALA A 169 6.36 -2.74 -11.61
CA ALA A 169 5.88 -1.37 -11.56
C ALA A 169 4.35 -1.26 -11.64
N GLU A 170 3.69 -2.06 -12.49
CA GLU A 170 2.22 -2.08 -12.60
C GLU A 170 1.54 -2.53 -11.29
N VAL A 171 2.11 -3.53 -10.61
CA VAL A 171 1.61 -4.03 -9.31
C VAL A 171 1.80 -2.98 -8.24
N LYS A 172 2.94 -2.29 -8.22
CA LYS A 172 3.23 -1.19 -7.28
C LYS A 172 2.32 0.01 -7.50
N MET A 173 2.05 0.37 -8.76
CA MET A 173 1.09 1.43 -9.12
C MET A 173 -0.33 1.10 -8.65
N MET A 174 -0.76 -0.15 -8.84
CA MET A 174 -2.05 -0.63 -8.34
C MET A 174 -2.10 -0.59 -6.80
N ALA A 175 -1.05 -1.04 -6.11
CA ALA A 175 -0.98 -1.00 -4.66
C ALA A 175 -1.03 0.43 -4.12
N ALA A 176 -0.32 1.37 -4.76
CA ALA A 176 -0.37 2.80 -4.43
C ALA A 176 -1.79 3.34 -4.56
N GLU A 177 -2.45 3.10 -5.70
CA GLU A 177 -3.84 3.55 -5.93
C GLU A 177 -4.82 2.94 -4.91
N VAL A 178 -4.67 1.65 -4.61
CA VAL A 178 -5.47 0.96 -3.59
C VAL A 178 -5.31 1.61 -2.22
N LEU A 179 -4.08 1.87 -1.78
CA LEU A 179 -3.80 2.49 -0.48
C LEU A 179 -4.30 3.93 -0.42
N VAL A 180 -4.11 4.70 -1.48
CA VAL A 180 -4.61 6.08 -1.61
C VAL A 180 -6.13 6.12 -1.47
N ASN A 181 -6.86 5.21 -2.14
CA ASN A 181 -8.32 5.13 -2.04
C ASN A 181 -8.82 4.57 -0.69
N ALA A 182 -8.03 3.68 -0.07
CA ALA A 182 -8.31 3.11 1.25
C ALA A 182 -7.98 4.06 2.42
N THR A 183 -7.24 5.14 2.16
CA THR A 183 -6.73 6.05 3.19
C THR A 183 -7.81 6.55 4.17
N PRO A 184 -8.91 7.19 3.70
CA PRO A 184 -9.89 7.81 4.60
C PRO A 184 -10.69 6.79 5.42
N THR A 185 -10.92 5.59 4.88
CA THR A 185 -11.82 4.58 5.45
C THR A 185 -11.09 3.53 6.29
N LEU A 186 -9.84 3.22 5.96
CA LEU A 186 -9.07 2.14 6.59
C LEU A 186 -7.84 2.67 7.33
N LEU A 187 -6.91 3.33 6.63
CA LEU A 187 -5.60 3.69 7.21
C LEU A 187 -5.70 4.74 8.33
N THR A 188 -6.64 5.69 8.20
CA THR A 188 -6.85 6.77 9.17
C THR A 188 -8.05 6.54 10.09
N SER A 189 -8.68 5.37 10.02
CA SER A 189 -9.91 5.10 10.78
C SER A 189 -9.64 5.02 12.28
N PRO A 190 -10.40 5.73 13.13
CA PRO A 190 -10.25 5.62 14.59
C PRO A 190 -10.69 4.24 15.11
N ASN A 191 -11.53 3.52 14.34
CA ASN A 191 -12.10 2.24 14.74
C ASN A 191 -11.22 1.03 14.39
N LEU A 192 -10.13 1.23 13.64
CA LEU A 192 -9.18 0.17 13.25
C LEU A 192 -9.86 -1.10 12.70
N PRO A 193 -10.60 -1.01 11.57
CA PRO A 193 -11.35 -2.16 11.02
C PRO A 193 -10.46 -3.37 10.69
N LEU A 194 -9.18 -3.15 10.35
CA LEU A 194 -8.21 -4.21 10.07
C LEU A 194 -7.45 -4.69 11.32
N GLY A 195 -7.66 -4.02 12.45
CA GLY A 195 -6.78 -4.07 13.62
C GLY A 195 -5.46 -3.31 13.39
N VAL A 196 -4.73 -3.08 14.49
CA VAL A 196 -3.49 -2.28 14.49
C VAL A 196 -2.42 -2.89 13.57
N SER A 197 -2.18 -4.20 13.68
CA SER A 197 -1.09 -4.88 12.96
C SER A 197 -1.20 -4.74 11.43
N HIS A 198 -2.35 -5.09 10.86
CA HIS A 198 -2.57 -4.96 9.41
C HIS A 198 -2.58 -3.49 8.97
N THR A 199 -3.19 -2.60 9.75
CA THR A 199 -3.21 -1.15 9.44
C THR A 199 -1.79 -0.59 9.35
N VAL A 200 -0.94 -0.91 10.33
CA VAL A 200 0.47 -0.47 10.36
C VAL A 200 1.29 -1.12 9.25
N SER A 201 0.99 -2.36 8.87
CA SER A 201 1.64 -3.03 7.72
C SER A 201 1.32 -2.32 6.40
N LEU A 202 0.08 -1.86 6.21
CA LEU A 202 -0.31 -1.05 5.04
C LEU A 202 0.37 0.32 5.03
N TRP A 203 0.51 0.96 6.20
CA TRP A 203 1.31 2.19 6.33
C TRP A 203 2.78 1.96 5.95
N ARG A 204 3.37 0.83 6.35
CA ARG A 204 4.72 0.44 5.92
C ARG A 204 4.78 0.31 4.40
N GLY A 205 3.82 -0.39 3.79
CA GLY A 205 3.72 -0.53 2.34
C GLY A 205 3.63 0.82 1.62
N LEU A 206 2.81 1.75 2.12
CA LEU A 206 2.72 3.11 1.59
C LEU A 206 4.07 3.85 1.66
N PHE A 207 4.79 3.75 2.79
CA PHE A 207 6.11 4.36 2.93
C PHE A 207 7.18 3.71 2.05
N THR A 208 7.08 2.41 1.79
CA THR A 208 7.92 1.73 0.80
C THR A 208 7.68 2.31 -0.59
N LEU A 209 6.42 2.46 -1.01
CA LEU A 209 6.06 3.00 -2.33
C LEU A 209 6.48 4.48 -2.52
N LEU A 210 6.40 5.29 -1.46
CA LEU A 210 6.88 6.68 -1.49
C LEU A 210 8.40 6.81 -1.69
N GLN A 211 9.14 5.71 -1.50
CA GLN A 211 10.59 5.61 -1.64
C GLN A 211 10.99 4.70 -2.81
N ASP A 212 10.04 4.29 -3.66
CA ASP A 212 10.30 3.36 -4.78
C ASP A 212 11.25 3.97 -5.82
N GLU A 213 12.04 3.20 -6.58
CA GLU A 213 12.88 3.82 -7.62
C GLU A 213 12.08 4.45 -8.78
N ASP A 214 10.84 4.02 -9.00
CA ASP A 214 9.95 4.57 -10.02
C ASP A 214 9.23 5.84 -9.53
N GLN A 215 9.46 6.96 -10.22
CA GLN A 215 8.87 8.25 -9.89
C GLN A 215 7.34 8.25 -10.00
N ASP A 216 6.77 7.52 -10.96
CA ASP A 216 5.31 7.46 -11.13
C ASP A 216 4.65 6.75 -9.94
N VAL A 217 5.33 5.74 -9.39
CA VAL A 217 4.91 5.04 -8.15
C VAL A 217 4.96 5.98 -6.95
N ARG A 218 6.05 6.74 -6.80
CA ARG A 218 6.19 7.72 -5.72
C ARG A 218 5.09 8.78 -5.77
N ASP A 219 4.85 9.34 -6.95
CA ASP A 219 3.86 10.40 -7.17
C ASP A 219 2.45 9.87 -6.92
N ARG A 220 2.13 8.67 -7.43
CA ARG A 220 0.84 8.03 -7.15
C ARG A 220 0.64 7.77 -5.65
N ALA A 221 1.67 7.30 -4.96
CA ALA A 221 1.58 7.05 -3.52
C ALA A 221 1.35 8.36 -2.75
N ALA A 222 1.99 9.47 -3.15
CA ALA A 222 1.88 10.78 -2.52
C ALA A 222 0.45 11.36 -2.54
N ASP A 223 -0.39 10.95 -3.48
CA ASP A 223 -1.79 11.38 -3.58
C ASP A 223 -2.63 11.04 -2.35
N PHE A 224 -2.16 10.15 -1.46
CA PHE A 224 -2.86 9.81 -0.21
C PHE A 224 -3.12 11.04 0.67
N ILE A 225 -2.24 12.04 0.60
CA ILE A 225 -2.36 13.31 1.34
C ILE A 225 -3.65 14.04 0.98
N SER A 226 -4.04 14.01 -0.30
CA SER A 226 -5.28 14.63 -0.79
C SER A 226 -6.53 13.94 -0.26
N ASN A 227 -6.41 12.66 0.16
CA ASN A 227 -7.51 11.85 0.68
C ASN A 227 -7.57 11.82 2.21
N LEU A 228 -6.72 12.58 2.90
CA LEU A 228 -6.74 12.64 4.36
C LEU A 228 -8.01 13.33 4.87
N PRO A 229 -8.68 12.77 5.90
CA PRO A 229 -9.79 13.45 6.56
C PRO A 229 -9.40 14.83 7.10
N THR A 230 -10.24 15.83 6.88
CA THR A 230 -9.96 17.24 7.22
C THR A 230 -9.63 17.48 8.69
N HIS A 231 -10.15 16.66 9.60
CA HIS A 231 -9.88 16.76 11.04
C HIS A 231 -8.47 16.28 11.44
N LEU A 232 -7.78 15.54 10.56
CA LEU A 232 -6.39 15.11 10.74
C LEU A 232 -5.39 16.05 10.06
N LEU A 233 -5.89 16.98 9.24
CA LEU A 233 -5.07 17.96 8.55
C LEU A 233 -4.88 19.21 9.41
N ASN A 234 -3.68 19.77 9.38
CA ASN A 234 -3.44 21.12 9.85
C ASN A 234 -4.08 22.09 8.83
N PRO A 235 -4.85 23.12 9.23
CA PRO A 235 -5.58 24.01 8.32
C PRO A 235 -4.74 24.65 7.20
N ASN A 236 -3.41 24.74 7.35
CA ASN A 236 -2.50 25.29 6.33
C ASN A 236 -2.11 24.30 5.22
N VAL A 237 -2.51 23.02 5.30
CA VAL A 237 -2.05 21.95 4.40
C VAL A 237 -3.22 21.27 3.66
N ALA A 238 -4.46 21.66 3.96
CA ALA A 238 -5.61 21.08 3.28
C ALA A 238 -5.61 21.45 1.78
N CYS A 239 -5.70 20.44 0.92
CA CYS A 239 -5.95 20.52 -0.53
C CYS A 239 -4.76 20.89 -1.44
N VAL A 240 -3.52 20.54 -1.09
CA VAL A 240 -2.36 20.73 -1.99
C VAL A 240 -1.69 19.39 -2.30
N SER A 241 -1.51 19.08 -3.58
CA SER A 241 -0.64 17.98 -4.02
C SER A 241 0.78 18.27 -3.54
N VAL A 242 1.39 17.31 -2.84
CA VAL A 242 2.73 17.44 -2.27
C VAL A 242 3.68 16.48 -2.97
N CYS A 243 4.96 16.84 -3.02
CA CYS A 243 5.97 15.92 -3.56
C CYS A 243 6.19 14.72 -2.61
N PRO A 244 6.64 13.57 -3.14
CA PRO A 244 6.76 12.34 -2.34
C PRO A 244 7.58 12.44 -1.05
N PRO A 245 8.73 13.16 -1.00
CA PRO A 245 9.47 13.32 0.27
C PRO A 245 8.70 14.07 1.35
N VAL A 246 7.86 15.04 0.96
CA VAL A 246 6.98 15.77 1.89
C VAL A 246 5.82 14.88 2.33
N ALA A 247 5.24 14.11 1.40
CA ALA A 247 4.20 13.13 1.71
C ALA A 247 4.70 12.07 2.72
N LEU A 248 5.94 11.61 2.57
CA LEU A 248 6.58 10.67 3.48
C LEU A 248 6.73 11.26 4.89
N ASP A 249 7.25 12.49 5.00
CA ASP A 249 7.39 13.18 6.28
C ASP A 249 6.02 13.34 6.99
N MET A 250 5.05 13.86 6.26
CA MET A 250 3.69 14.05 6.75
C MET A 250 3.04 12.72 7.16
N GLY A 251 3.24 11.67 6.37
CA GLY A 251 2.71 10.33 6.62
C GLY A 251 3.25 9.73 7.92
N VAL A 252 4.56 9.79 8.17
CA VAL A 252 5.15 9.28 9.41
C VAL A 252 4.65 10.08 10.62
N GLY A 253 4.58 11.41 10.48
CA GLY A 253 4.04 12.28 11.53
C GLY A 253 2.57 11.96 11.84
N LEU A 254 1.76 11.72 10.80
CA LEU A 254 0.37 11.30 10.94
C LEU A 254 0.24 9.92 11.59
N LEU A 255 1.06 8.94 11.20
CA LEU A 255 1.06 7.63 11.83
C LEU A 255 1.35 7.71 13.35
N CYS A 256 2.29 8.57 13.76
CA CYS A 256 2.53 8.86 15.18
C CYS A 256 1.31 9.48 15.89
N GLN A 257 0.54 10.33 15.21
CA GLN A 257 -0.72 10.86 15.77
C GLN A 257 -1.79 9.78 15.85
N LEU A 258 -1.89 8.91 14.84
CA LEU A 258 -2.83 7.80 14.82
C LEU A 258 -2.54 6.79 15.93
N PHE A 259 -1.28 6.46 16.23
CA PHE A 259 -0.94 5.64 17.39
C PHE A 259 -1.43 6.24 18.72
N GLN A 260 -1.45 7.56 18.85
CA GLN A 260 -2.03 8.22 20.03
C GLN A 260 -3.55 8.12 20.05
N LEU A 261 -4.20 8.38 18.91
CA LEU A 261 -5.66 8.28 18.77
C LEU A 261 -6.16 6.86 19.03
N TRP A 262 -5.42 5.84 18.60
CA TRP A 262 -5.73 4.44 18.83
C TRP A 262 -5.37 3.94 20.24
N GLY A 263 -4.70 4.75 21.06
CA GLY A 263 -4.19 4.31 22.37
C GLY A 263 -3.08 3.26 22.27
N GLN A 264 -2.33 3.26 21.16
CA GLN A 264 -1.32 2.26 20.79
C GLN A 264 0.09 2.85 20.76
N VAL A 265 0.36 3.87 21.58
CA VAL A 265 1.68 4.52 21.68
C VAL A 265 2.82 3.53 21.95
N PRO A 266 2.71 2.56 22.89
CA PRO A 266 3.76 1.56 23.08
C PRO A 266 4.07 0.75 21.82
N MET A 267 3.04 0.27 21.13
CA MET A 267 3.20 -0.46 19.87
C MET A 267 3.86 0.41 18.80
N GLY A 268 3.43 1.67 18.67
CA GLY A 268 4.04 2.60 17.72
C GLY A 268 5.53 2.83 17.97
N ILE A 269 5.93 2.99 19.23
CA ILE A 269 7.35 3.14 19.60
C ILE A 269 8.15 1.88 19.23
N LEU A 270 7.64 0.70 19.56
CA LEU A 270 8.33 -0.56 19.26
C LEU A 270 8.46 -0.78 17.75
N THR A 271 7.36 -0.68 17.00
CA THR A 271 7.33 -0.92 15.56
C THR A 271 8.17 0.10 14.78
N LEU A 272 8.10 1.39 15.11
CA LEU A 272 8.93 2.40 14.44
C LEU A 272 10.41 2.26 14.81
N THR A 273 10.74 1.76 16.00
CA THR A 273 12.13 1.44 16.38
C THR A 273 12.65 0.22 15.61
N GLU A 274 11.81 -0.80 15.39
CA GLU A 274 12.13 -1.92 14.49
C GLU A 274 12.42 -1.43 13.07
N TRP A 275 11.56 -0.56 12.51
CA TRP A 275 11.79 0.02 11.20
C TRP A 275 13.07 0.87 11.16
N LEU A 276 13.39 1.57 12.25
CA LEU A 276 14.64 2.33 12.36
C LEU A 276 15.86 1.42 12.34
N LEU A 277 15.80 0.23 12.97
CA LEU A 277 16.89 -0.75 12.94
C LEU A 277 17.05 -1.43 11.57
N GLY A 278 15.98 -1.50 10.77
CA GLY A 278 15.99 -2.06 9.41
C GLY A 278 15.84 -3.57 9.35
N ASP A 279 15.54 -4.08 8.15
CA ASP A 279 15.41 -5.51 7.88
C ASP A 279 16.79 -6.09 7.53
N GLN A 280 17.38 -6.86 8.44
CA GLN A 280 18.75 -7.37 8.27
C GLN A 280 18.89 -8.40 7.12
N GLU A 281 17.82 -9.09 6.72
CA GLU A 281 17.85 -10.10 5.65
C GLU A 281 17.89 -9.49 4.23
N GLN A 282 17.34 -8.29 4.05
CA GLN A 282 17.25 -7.66 2.72
C GLN A 282 18.58 -6.98 2.33
N GLU A 283 19.34 -6.51 3.33
CA GLU A 283 20.65 -5.87 3.14
C GLU A 283 21.78 -6.88 2.81
N THR A 284 21.62 -8.17 3.16
CA THR A 284 22.56 -9.24 2.77
C THR A 284 22.34 -9.72 1.34
N ALA A 285 21.09 -9.75 0.86
CA ALA A 285 20.77 -10.18 -0.50
C ALA A 285 21.27 -9.17 -1.56
N THR A 286 21.19 -7.87 -1.25
CA THR A 286 21.80 -6.82 -2.09
C THR A 286 23.31 -6.95 -2.17
N ALA A 287 23.98 -7.42 -1.10
CA ALA A 287 25.44 -7.59 -1.07
C ALA A 287 25.92 -8.78 -1.92
N GLU A 288 25.15 -9.87 -1.97
CA GLU A 288 25.44 -11.00 -2.86
C GLU A 288 25.18 -10.67 -4.33
N ALA A 289 24.17 -9.84 -4.63
CA ALA A 289 23.88 -9.36 -5.97
C ALA A 289 24.94 -8.39 -6.51
N THR A 290 25.51 -7.53 -5.65
CA THR A 290 26.61 -6.62 -6.02
C THR A 290 27.96 -7.32 -6.22
N GLY A 291 28.08 -8.61 -5.88
CA GLY A 291 29.31 -9.40 -6.10
C GLY A 291 29.47 -9.96 -7.51
N LEU A 292 28.50 -9.74 -8.41
CA LEU A 292 28.54 -10.17 -9.80
C LEU A 292 28.67 -8.94 -10.71
N ASP A 293 29.85 -8.81 -11.33
CA ASP A 293 30.30 -7.77 -12.28
C ASP A 293 30.45 -6.34 -11.75
N GLU A 294 31.56 -6.09 -11.04
CA GLU A 294 32.11 -4.75 -10.79
C GLU A 294 32.63 -4.04 -12.08
N GLU A 295 32.65 -4.71 -13.24
CA GLU A 295 33.22 -4.15 -14.49
C GLU A 295 32.20 -3.55 -15.47
N ASP A 296 30.89 -3.80 -15.33
CA ASP A 296 29.89 -3.41 -16.35
C ASP A 296 29.01 -2.18 -16.00
N PHE A 297 29.10 -1.63 -14.78
CA PHE A 297 28.24 -0.53 -14.32
C PHE A 297 28.96 0.83 -14.22
N LEU A 298 29.82 1.17 -15.18
CA LEU A 298 30.57 2.44 -15.19
C LEU A 298 29.71 3.72 -15.36
N PHE A 299 28.40 3.58 -15.59
CA PHE A 299 27.49 4.70 -15.85
C PHE A 299 26.13 4.59 -15.14
N GLU A 300 26.02 3.82 -14.05
CA GLU A 300 24.85 3.91 -13.18
C GLU A 300 25.05 5.01 -12.13
N LYS A 301 23.98 5.81 -11.96
CA LYS A 301 23.74 6.87 -10.96
C LYS A 301 24.75 6.84 -9.80
N GLY A 302 25.73 7.76 -9.82
CA GLY A 302 26.93 7.69 -8.98
C GLY A 302 26.73 7.13 -7.56
N ASP A 303 27.51 6.10 -7.24
CA ASP A 303 27.44 5.21 -6.06
C ASP A 303 27.22 5.88 -4.69
N LEU A 304 27.52 7.17 -4.57
CA LEU A 304 27.28 7.98 -3.38
C LEU A 304 25.79 8.29 -3.13
N ASN A 305 24.94 8.24 -4.15
CA ASN A 305 23.53 8.64 -4.02
C ASN A 305 22.60 7.50 -3.56
N LEU A 306 23.03 6.24 -3.65
CA LEU A 306 22.22 5.07 -3.26
C LEU A 306 21.85 5.08 -1.77
N TRP A 307 22.74 5.61 -0.93
CA TRP A 307 22.59 5.54 0.53
C TRP A 307 21.99 6.82 1.15
N ALA A 308 21.77 7.86 0.35
CA ALA A 308 21.27 9.15 0.84
C ALA A 308 19.82 9.04 1.34
N GLU A 309 18.93 8.40 0.57
CA GLU A 309 17.52 8.23 0.93
C GLU A 309 17.35 7.34 2.18
N PRO A 310 17.99 6.16 2.30
CA PRO A 310 17.95 5.36 3.53
C PRO A 310 18.43 6.10 4.78
N VAL A 311 19.47 6.93 4.68
CA VAL A 311 19.95 7.76 5.81
C VAL A 311 18.90 8.82 6.18
N GLN A 312 18.28 9.46 5.19
CA GLN A 312 17.21 10.43 5.44
C GLN A 312 16.00 9.77 6.09
N TRP A 313 15.62 8.56 5.66
CA TRP A 313 14.57 7.76 6.26
C TRP A 313 14.84 7.44 7.74
N ALA A 314 16.05 6.97 8.06
CA ALA A 314 16.43 6.69 9.45
C ALA A 314 16.34 7.94 10.34
N ARG A 315 16.80 9.09 9.85
CA ARG A 315 16.72 10.37 10.57
C ARG A 315 15.28 10.85 10.73
N LEU A 316 14.45 10.68 9.70
CA LEU A 316 13.03 11.01 9.72
C LEU A 316 12.28 10.20 10.79
N LEU A 317 12.48 8.88 10.80
CA LEU A 317 11.93 7.99 11.81
C LEU A 317 12.35 8.40 13.21
N HIS A 318 13.66 8.60 13.43
CA HIS A 318 14.18 9.01 14.73
C HIS A 318 13.54 10.33 15.22
N ARG A 319 13.38 11.31 14.32
CA ARG A 319 12.75 12.59 14.66
C ARG A 319 11.30 12.40 15.14
N HIS A 320 10.50 11.64 14.40
CA HIS A 320 9.08 11.43 14.73
C HIS A 320 8.90 10.51 15.94
N LEU A 321 9.77 9.52 16.13
CA LEU A 321 9.87 8.73 17.36
C LEU A 321 10.14 9.63 18.58
N GLY A 322 11.05 10.61 18.45
CA GLY A 322 11.34 11.58 19.52
C GLY A 322 10.14 12.47 19.89
N VAL A 323 9.19 12.67 18.97
CA VAL A 323 7.92 13.35 19.23
C VAL A 323 6.93 12.41 19.92
N LEU A 324 6.76 11.19 19.40
CA LEU A 324 5.87 10.17 19.96
C LEU A 324 6.26 9.80 21.40
N PHE A 325 7.54 9.83 21.72
CA PHE A 325 8.06 9.64 23.06
C PHE A 325 7.51 10.64 24.09
N LYS A 326 7.16 11.86 23.66
CA LYS A 326 6.60 12.89 24.55
C LYS A 326 5.09 12.76 24.71
N ALA A 327 4.47 11.79 24.03
CA ALA A 327 3.03 11.59 24.06
C ALA A 327 2.58 10.92 25.37
N PRO A 328 1.33 11.19 25.81
CA PRO A 328 0.73 10.46 26.91
C PRO A 328 0.58 8.97 26.55
N GLY A 329 0.72 8.09 27.55
CA GLY A 329 0.64 6.63 27.35
C GLY A 329 1.97 5.88 27.48
N LEU A 330 3.08 6.59 27.68
CA LEU A 330 4.42 5.98 27.82
C LEU A 330 4.51 4.96 28.96
N MET A 331 3.76 5.16 30.05
CA MET A 331 3.75 4.24 31.21
C MET A 331 3.33 2.81 30.86
N ALA A 332 2.55 2.61 29.78
CA ALA A 332 2.14 1.29 29.33
C ALA A 332 3.29 0.50 28.67
N LEU A 333 4.41 1.14 28.30
CA LEU A 333 5.62 0.45 27.82
C LEU A 333 6.23 -0.48 28.87
N ASN A 334 5.96 -0.27 30.16
CA ASN A 334 6.42 -1.17 31.23
C ASN A 334 5.90 -2.61 31.05
N GLN A 335 4.79 -2.80 30.33
CA GLN A 335 4.25 -4.13 30.02
C GLN A 335 5.02 -4.82 28.87
N ASN A 336 5.80 -4.06 28.08
CA ASN A 336 6.56 -4.52 26.93
C ASN A 336 8.08 -4.48 27.17
N GLN A 337 8.52 -4.64 28.43
CA GLN A 337 9.95 -4.61 28.78
C GLN A 337 10.78 -5.67 28.04
N ALA A 338 10.23 -6.86 27.83
CA ALA A 338 10.93 -7.92 27.09
C ALA A 338 11.28 -7.48 25.66
N GLU A 339 10.33 -6.82 24.98
CA GLU A 339 10.50 -6.35 23.61
C GLU A 339 11.49 -5.18 23.54
N LEU A 340 11.41 -4.25 24.50
CA LEU A 340 12.40 -3.17 24.62
C LEU A 340 13.83 -3.71 24.85
N LEU A 341 13.98 -4.74 25.69
CA LEU A 341 15.27 -5.40 25.91
C LEU A 341 15.75 -6.11 24.64
N ARG A 342 14.86 -6.78 23.90
CA ARG A 342 15.18 -7.40 22.61
C ARG A 342 15.70 -6.37 21.61
N LEU A 343 14.98 -5.27 21.42
CA LEU A 343 15.38 -4.18 20.51
C LEU A 343 16.69 -3.52 20.94
N SER A 344 16.91 -3.36 22.24
CA SER A 344 18.17 -2.81 22.74
C SER A 344 19.34 -3.75 22.48
N ALA A 345 19.18 -5.05 22.75
CA ALA A 345 20.21 -6.04 22.46
C ALA A 345 20.52 -6.10 20.96
N GLN A 346 19.49 -6.01 20.10
CA GLN A 346 19.65 -5.95 18.65
C GLN A 346 20.41 -4.69 18.21
N ALA A 347 20.08 -3.52 18.77
CA ALA A 347 20.77 -2.26 18.46
C ALA A 347 22.23 -2.25 18.95
N GLU A 348 22.49 -2.78 20.15
CA GLU A 348 23.84 -2.93 20.73
C GLU A 348 24.69 -3.89 19.89
N ALA A 349 24.13 -5.04 19.49
CA ALA A 349 24.80 -6.00 18.63
C ALA A 349 25.10 -5.44 17.24
N LEU A 350 24.14 -4.74 16.62
CA LEU A 350 24.32 -4.10 15.32
C LEU A 350 25.42 -3.02 15.38
N SER A 351 25.41 -2.15 16.41
CA SER A 351 26.45 -1.14 16.58
C SER A 351 27.82 -1.77 16.76
N LEU A 352 27.95 -2.82 17.57
CA LEU A 352 29.24 -3.46 17.82
C LEU A 352 29.79 -4.14 16.57
N ALA A 353 28.95 -4.93 15.88
CA ALA A 353 29.35 -5.64 14.66
C ALA A 353 29.75 -4.65 13.56
N THR A 354 28.97 -3.59 13.38
CA THR A 354 29.23 -2.57 12.35
C THR A 354 30.48 -1.76 12.66
N GLN A 355 30.71 -1.39 13.92
CA GLN A 355 31.93 -0.71 14.32
C GLN A 355 33.17 -1.56 14.06
N GLN A 356 33.15 -2.84 14.41
CA GLN A 356 34.25 -3.77 14.14
C GLN A 356 34.51 -3.93 12.64
N ALA A 357 33.45 -4.00 11.83
CA ALA A 357 33.58 -4.07 10.38
C ALA A 357 34.21 -2.79 9.80
N LEU A 358 33.77 -1.60 10.25
CA LEU A 358 34.34 -0.31 9.85
C LEU A 358 35.83 -0.19 10.21
N GLU A 359 36.22 -0.65 11.41
CA GLU A 359 37.63 -0.67 11.85
C GLU A 359 38.49 -1.64 11.04
N GLY A 360 37.88 -2.67 10.44
CA GLY A 360 38.55 -3.64 9.57
C GLY A 360 38.75 -3.19 8.13
N LEU A 361 38.14 -2.08 7.71
CA LEU A 361 38.25 -1.57 6.34
C LEU A 361 39.66 -1.02 6.04
N PRO A 362 40.11 -1.03 4.77
CA PRO A 362 41.39 -0.46 4.38
C PRO A 362 41.46 1.06 4.62
N ALA A 363 42.67 1.62 4.57
CA ALA A 363 42.86 3.06 4.71
C ALA A 363 42.07 3.83 3.64
N LEU A 364 41.45 4.95 4.05
CA LEU A 364 40.57 5.78 3.22
C LEU A 364 39.44 4.98 2.54
N PRO A 365 38.62 4.25 3.31
CA PRO A 365 37.62 3.32 2.79
C PRO A 365 36.52 4.02 1.99
N GLN A 366 36.30 5.31 2.22
CA GLN A 366 35.40 6.13 1.42
C GLN A 366 35.82 6.28 -0.06
N PHE A 367 37.04 5.87 -0.42
CA PHE A 367 37.54 5.87 -1.80
C PHE A 367 37.90 4.48 -2.31
N SER A 368 38.33 3.56 -1.43
CA SER A 368 38.75 2.20 -1.80
C SER A 368 37.67 1.14 -1.68
N CYS A 369 36.66 1.36 -0.82
CA CYS A 369 35.54 0.44 -0.55
C CYS A 369 34.25 1.23 -0.36
N THR A 370 33.94 2.16 -1.28
CA THR A 370 32.88 3.18 -1.11
C THR A 370 31.51 2.59 -0.76
N ILE A 371 31.08 1.53 -1.45
CA ILE A 371 29.78 0.89 -1.24
C ILE A 371 29.71 0.22 0.14
N GLU A 372 30.71 -0.59 0.47
CA GLU A 372 30.76 -1.29 1.77
C GLU A 372 30.85 -0.28 2.93
N HIS A 373 31.66 0.75 2.79
CA HIS A 373 31.76 1.83 3.76
C HIS A 373 30.42 2.57 3.93
N ALA A 374 29.72 2.90 2.85
CA ALA A 374 28.44 3.61 2.92
C ALA A 374 27.34 2.75 3.57
N ARG A 375 27.30 1.44 3.24
CA ARG A 375 26.39 0.47 3.88
C ARG A 375 26.64 0.37 5.39
N LEU A 376 27.90 0.17 5.79
CA LEU A 376 28.27 0.09 7.21
C LEU A 376 28.02 1.43 7.93
N ALA A 377 28.28 2.57 7.29
CA ALA A 377 27.98 3.88 7.86
C ALA A 377 26.47 4.07 8.10
N LEU A 378 25.61 3.62 7.18
CA LEU A 378 24.15 3.62 7.38
C LEU A 378 23.76 2.73 8.57
N GLN A 379 24.24 1.48 8.61
CA GLN A 379 23.95 0.55 9.70
C GLN A 379 24.37 1.13 11.07
N GLN A 380 25.53 1.79 11.12
CA GLN A 380 26.03 2.44 12.33
C GLN A 380 25.16 3.63 12.74
N GLU A 381 24.73 4.47 11.80
CA GLU A 381 23.81 5.59 12.06
C GLU A 381 22.47 5.07 12.63
N ARG A 382 21.87 4.05 12.00
CA ARG A 382 20.62 3.42 12.46
C ARG A 382 20.73 2.90 13.88
N ALA A 383 21.79 2.13 14.17
CA ALA A 383 22.04 1.61 15.51
C ALA A 383 22.20 2.74 16.54
N THR A 384 22.96 3.79 16.19
CA THR A 384 23.19 4.95 17.06
C THR A 384 21.88 5.68 17.37
N LEU A 385 21.06 5.95 16.36
CA LEU A 385 19.76 6.61 16.53
C LEU A 385 18.79 5.76 17.37
N ALA A 386 18.75 4.45 17.12
CA ALA A 386 17.93 3.53 17.91
C ALA A 386 18.36 3.47 19.38
N LEU A 387 19.68 3.37 19.64
CA LEU A 387 20.24 3.38 20.99
C LEU A 387 19.95 4.69 21.74
N ALA A 388 19.96 5.84 21.04
CA ALA A 388 19.61 7.12 21.64
C ALA A 388 18.16 7.12 22.17
N ILE A 389 17.22 6.58 21.38
CA ILE A 389 15.80 6.47 21.77
C ILE A 389 15.64 5.48 22.92
N LEU A 390 16.19 4.27 22.77
CA LEU A 390 16.06 3.19 23.76
C LEU A 390 16.73 3.54 25.10
N GLY A 391 17.87 4.23 25.06
CA GLY A 391 18.54 4.76 26.25
C GLY A 391 17.67 5.79 26.98
N THR A 392 17.02 6.68 26.25
CA THR A 392 16.09 7.67 26.84
C THR A 392 14.88 6.98 27.48
N LEU A 393 14.29 5.98 26.81
CA LEU A 393 13.17 5.18 27.32
C LEU A 393 13.50 4.48 28.65
N ARG A 394 14.68 3.86 28.74
CA ARG A 394 15.17 3.22 29.98
C ARG A 394 15.29 4.23 31.13
N GLN A 395 15.82 5.43 30.86
CA GLN A 395 15.98 6.46 31.88
C GLN A 395 14.64 6.97 32.39
N THR A 396 13.66 7.20 31.51
CA THR A 396 12.33 7.66 31.93
C THR A 396 11.49 6.59 32.64
N GLY A 397 11.66 5.31 32.28
CA GLY A 397 10.99 4.21 32.97
C GLY A 397 11.53 3.94 34.39
N LEU A 398 12.74 4.41 34.70
CA LEU A 398 13.37 4.30 36.03
C LEU A 398 13.01 5.46 36.97
N SER A 399 12.36 6.52 36.46
CA SER A 399 11.97 7.72 37.21
C SER A 399 10.47 7.81 37.55
N GLY A 400 9.70 6.75 37.27
CA GLY A 400 8.25 6.66 37.51
C GLY A 400 7.88 5.88 38.75
#